data_AF-A0A0C1FPW7-F1
#
_entry.id   AF-A0A0C1FPW7-F1
#
_cell.length_a   1.000
_cell.length_b   1.000
_cell.length_c   1.000
_cell.angle_alpha   90.00
_cell.angle_beta   90.00
_cell.angle_gamma   90.00
#
_symmetry.space_group_name_H-M   'P 1'
#
loop_
_entity.id
_entity.type
_entity.pdbx_description
1 polymer ?
#
loop_
_entity_poly.entity_id
_entity_poly.type
_entity_poly.pdbx_seq_one_letter_code
_entity_poly.pdbx_strand_id
1 'polypeptide(L)' 'MKKIYIVLIFALGLILNLLGALFKITHWENGNILLAVGLSLQLIAVVLFLYKLFTSPRFKN' A
#
# COMPACT_ATOMS: atom_id res chain seq x y z
N MET A 1 3.86 -7.14 -14.48
CA MET A 1 2.60 -7.07 -13.70
C MET A 1 1.57 -6.20 -14.42
N LYS A 2 0.30 -6.62 -14.54
CA LYS A 2 -0.79 -5.73 -14.99
C LYS A 2 -0.98 -4.57 -13.99
N LYS A 3 -1.36 -3.38 -14.45
CA LYS A 3 -1.54 -2.19 -13.58
C LYS A 3 -2.54 -2.46 -12.45
N ILE A 4 -3.51 -3.35 -12.71
CA ILE A 4 -4.54 -3.76 -11.74
C ILE A 4 -3.96 -4.39 -10.46
N TYR A 5 -2.85 -5.13 -10.54
CA TYR A 5 -2.24 -5.72 -9.35
C TYR A 5 -1.66 -4.66 -8.42
N ILE A 6 -1.10 -3.58 -8.97
CA ILE A 6 -0.55 -2.47 -8.17
C ILE A 6 -1.69 -1.77 -7.42
N VAL A 7 -2.83 -1.55 -8.10
CA VAL A 7 -4.03 -0.98 -7.49
C VAL A 7 -4.60 -1.89 -6.40
N LEU A 8 -4.63 -3.21 -6.63
CA LEU A 8 -5.09 -4.18 -5.63
C LEU A 8 -4.21 -4.18 -4.37
N ILE A 9 -2.89 -4.17 -4.52
CA ILE A 9 -1.96 -4.12 -3.36
C ILE A 9 -2.16 -2.82 -2.58
N PHE A 10 -2.33 -1.68 -3.28
CA PHE A 10 -2.60 -0.40 -2.64
C PHE A 10 -3.93 -0.41 -1.87
N ALA A 11 -5.01 -0.94 -2.47
CA ALA A 11 -6.31 -1.06 -1.84
C ALA A 11 -6.28 -1.97 -0.60
N LEU A 12 -5.57 -3.10 -0.67
CA LEU A 12 -5.35 -3.97 0.48
C LEU A 12 -4.60 -3.27 1.61
N GLY A 13 -3.54 -2.52 1.29
CA GLY A 13 -2.81 -1.71 2.27
C GLY A 13 -3.70 -0.64 2.93
N LEU A 14 -4.61 -0.02 2.18
CA LEU A 14 -5.61 0.92 2.72
C LEU A 14 -6.56 0.26 3.71
N ILE A 15 -7.09 -0.93 3.39
CA ILE A 15 -7.98 -1.68 4.28
C ILE A 15 -7.24 -2.06 5.57
N LEU A 16 -6.01 -2.56 5.45
CA LEU A 16 -5.19 -2.91 6.61
C LEU A 16 -4.88 -1.70 7.48
N ASN A 17 -4.63 -0.53 6.90
CA ASN A 17 -4.45 0.71 7.64
C ASN A 17 -5.73 1.17 8.35
N LEU A 18 -6.89 1.05 7.71
CA LEU A 18 -8.19 1.35 8.35
C LEU A 18 -8.43 0.43 9.55
N LEU A 19 -8.20 -0.87 9.39
CA LEU A 19 -8.32 -1.84 10.48
C LEU A 19 -7.29 -1.59 11.59
N GLY A 20 -6.04 -1.32 11.24
CA GLY A 20 -4.99 -1.01 12.21
C GLY A 20 -5.28 0.28 12.99
N ALA A 21 -5.83 1.30 12.32
CA ALA A 21 -6.22 2.56 12.95
C ALA A 21 -7.39 2.34 13.90
N LEU A 22 -8.40 1.56 13.48
CA LEU A 22 -9.53 1.17 14.33
C LEU A 22 -9.02 0.45 15.59
N PHE A 23 -8.14 -0.53 15.43
CA PHE A 23 -7.58 -1.29 16.54
C PHE A 23 -6.70 -0.47 17.47
N LYS A 24 -6.00 0.53 16.93
CA LYS A 24 -5.23 1.48 17.74
C LYS A 24 -6.15 2.37 18.58
N ILE A 25 -7.29 2.80 18.05
CA ILE A 25 -8.29 3.57 18.80
C ILE A 25 -8.92 2.71 19.91
N THR A 26 -9.21 1.43 19.63
CA THR A 26 -9.75 0.49 20.63
C THR A 26 -8.70 -0.01 21.63
N HIS A 27 -7.48 0.55 21.66
CA HIS A 27 -6.37 0.16 22.54
C HIS A 27 -5.95 -1.31 22.43
N TRP A 28 -6.17 -1.94 21.28
CA TRP A 28 -5.65 -3.29 21.06
C TRP A 28 -4.13 -3.22 20.88
N GLU A 29 -3.38 -3.98 21.69
CA GLU A 29 -1.91 -3.94 21.75
C GLU A 29 -1.22 -4.08 20.39
N ASN A 30 -1.83 -4.86 19.48
CA ASN A 30 -1.25 -5.15 18.16
C ASN A 30 -1.67 -4.16 17.05
N GLY A 31 -2.42 -3.10 17.36
CA GLY A 31 -2.85 -2.12 16.36
C GLY A 31 -1.69 -1.43 15.63
N ASN A 32 -0.57 -1.20 16.33
CA ASN A 32 0.65 -0.63 15.75
C ASN A 32 1.28 -1.52 14.67
N ILE A 33 1.29 -2.83 14.90
CA ILE A 33 1.88 -3.80 13.97
C ILE A 33 1.03 -3.83 12.70
N LEU A 34 -0.30 -3.85 12.84
CA LEU A 34 -1.20 -3.89 11.70
C LEU A 34 -1.11 -2.62 10.84
N LEU A 35 -0.95 -1.45 11.48
CA LEU A 35 -0.66 -0.18 10.81
C LEU A 35 0.69 -0.21 10.09
N ALA A 36 1.74 -0.73 10.73
CA ALA A 36 3.06 -0.81 10.11
C ALA A 36 3.04 -1.70 8.85
N VAL A 37 2.33 -2.82 8.90
CA VAL A 37 2.15 -3.72 7.75
C VAL A 37 1.35 -3.05 6.64
N GLY A 38 0.23 -2.39 6.95
CA GLY A 38 -0.59 -1.68 5.96
C GLY A 38 0.17 -0.54 5.26
N LEU A 39 0.92 0.26 6.02
CA LEU A 39 1.79 1.31 5.49
C LEU A 39 2.92 0.75 4.61
N SER A 40 3.54 -0.36 5.03
CA SER A 40 4.59 -1.01 4.25
C SER A 40 4.05 -1.51 2.90
N LEU A 41 2.85 -2.10 2.87
CA LEU A 41 2.19 -2.49 1.63
C LEU A 41 1.92 -1.31 0.70
N GLN A 42 1.43 -0.18 1.25
CA GLN A 42 1.19 1.02 0.46
C GLN A 42 2.48 1.60 -0.11
N LEU A 43 3.56 1.65 0.68
CA LEU A 43 4.88 2.08 0.20
C LEU A 43 5.35 1.22 -0.97
N ILE A 44 5.26 -0.11 -0.87
CA ILE A 44 5.63 -1.02 -1.96
C ILE A 44 4.76 -0.76 -3.20
N ALA A 45 3.45 -0.57 -3.03
CA ALA A 45 2.56 -0.29 -4.15
C ALA A 45 2.90 1.02 -4.85
N VAL A 46 3.22 2.08 -4.10
CA VAL A 46 3.64 3.39 -4.65
C VAL A 46 4.97 3.27 -5.38
N VAL A 47 5.96 2.58 -4.81
CA VAL A 47 7.26 2.35 -5.47
C VAL A 47 7.08 1.57 -6.78
N LEU A 48 6.28 0.51 -6.78
CA LEU A 48 5.96 -0.26 -7.99
C LEU A 48 5.21 0.58 -9.03
N PHE A 49 4.31 1.44 -8.58
CA PHE A 49 3.58 2.37 -9.45
C PHE A 49 4.54 3.35 -10.13
N LEU A 50 5.42 3.99 -9.35
CA LEU A 50 6.43 4.93 -9.85
C LEU A 50 7.41 4.24 -10.81
N TYR A 51 7.96 3.09 -10.43
CA TYR A 51 8.83 2.30 -11.30
C TYR A 51 8.17 2.03 -12.65
N LYS A 52 6.90 1.62 -12.63
CA LYS A 52 6.15 1.34 -13.85
C LYS A 52 5.78 2.60 -14.64
N LEU A 53 5.60 3.74 -13.97
CA LEU A 53 5.36 5.03 -14.60
C LEU A 53 6.59 5.47 -15.40
N PHE A 54 7.78 5.40 -14.80
CA PHE A 54 9.05 5.78 -15.44
C PHE A 54 9.54 4.75 -16.47
N THR A 55 9.23 3.46 -16.31
CA THR A 55 9.61 2.41 -17.28
C THR A 55 8.61 2.30 -18.44
N SER A 56 7.47 3.00 -18.37
CA SER A 56 6.48 3.01 -19.44
C SER A 56 7.05 3.71 -20.69
N PRO A 57 6.97 3.09 -21.88
CA PRO A 57 7.58 3.62 -23.11
C PRO A 57 7.02 4.99 -23.54
N ARG A 58 5.91 5.43 -22.93
CA ARG A 58 5.31 6.75 -23.16
C ARG A 58 6.15 7.92 -22.59
N PHE A 59 7.15 7.66 -21.75
CA PHE A 59 8.10 8.65 -21.20
C PHE A 59 9.53 8.46 -21.72
N LYS A 60 9.74 7.51 -22.63
CA LYS A 60 11.04 7.31 -23.28
C LYS A 60 11.10 8.24 -24.49
N ASN A 61 11.54 9.47 -24.25
CA ASN A 61 12.11 10.31 -25.32
C ASN A 61 13.37 9.63 -25.87
#